data_AF-A0AAN4Q7H3-F1
#
_entry.id   AF-A0AAN4Q7H3-F1
#
_cell.length_a   1.000
_cell.length_b   1.000
_cell.length_c   1.000
_cell.angle_alpha   90.00
_cell.angle_beta   90.00
_cell.angle_gamma   90.00
#
_symmetry.space_group_name_H-M   'P 1'
#
loop_
_entity.id
_entity.type
_entity.pdbx_description
1 polymer ?
#
loop_
_entity_poly.entity_id
_entity_poly.type
_entity_poly.pdbx_seq_one_letter_code
_entity_poly.pdbx_strand_id
1 'polypeptide(L)'
;MNEQESEHIEVDVRIVEITGLPEVGFPYRFVPPAGPTPVPIINCCSLPWNGIKIHIPFDPTNMDAGDEVIIKWQAYEDRAGISPIDSTYHEFDPIKLVEGNLYVGIPFVIPYAGLVEPVITVGSGRVTYTLKKANGQRGEHSTLTIITRMAGTGLCSESFPGVCNAFVGDGSGSTI
;
A
#
# COMPACT_ATOMS: atom_id res chain seq x y z
N MET A 1 -32.67 39.33 43.30
CA MET A 1 -31.35 39.34 42.64
C MET A 1 -31.24 37.99 41.96
N ASN A 2 -31.29 37.97 40.64
CA ASN A 2 -31.26 36.74 39.84
C ASN A 2 -29.84 36.59 39.30
N GLU A 3 -29.10 35.62 39.80
CA GLU A 3 -27.82 35.21 39.24
C GLU A 3 -28.02 33.77 38.75
N GLN A 4 -28.27 33.62 37.46
CA GLN A 4 -28.26 32.34 36.78
C GLN A 4 -26.86 32.17 36.20
N GLU A 5 -25.96 31.55 36.97
CA GLU A 5 -24.72 31.03 36.39
C GLU A 5 -25.07 29.82 35.52
N SER A 6 -24.75 29.93 34.24
CA SER A 6 -24.83 28.81 33.31
C SER A 6 -23.62 27.93 33.56
N GLU A 7 -23.82 26.75 34.14
CA GLU A 7 -22.77 25.74 34.27
C GLU A 7 -22.20 25.45 32.87
N HIS A 8 -20.90 25.72 32.71
CA HIS A 8 -20.18 25.45 31.49
C HIS A 8 -19.96 23.93 31.42
N ILE A 9 -20.78 23.24 30.64
CA ILE A 9 -20.60 21.79 30.44
C ILE A 9 -19.36 21.62 29.54
N GLU A 10 -18.23 21.22 30.14
CA GLU A 10 -17.09 20.68 29.39
C GLU A 10 -17.51 19.35 28.75
N VAL A 11 -17.75 19.36 27.45
CA VAL A 11 -18.00 18.15 26.68
C VAL A 11 -16.65 17.49 26.38
N ASP A 12 -16.32 16.42 27.10
CA ASP A 12 -15.20 15.51 26.78
C ASP A 12 -15.52 14.75 25.48
N VAL A 13 -15.10 15.31 24.34
CA VAL A 13 -15.23 14.65 23.04
C VAL A 13 -14.18 13.55 22.94
N ARG A 14 -14.54 12.34 23.38
CA ARG A 14 -13.73 11.14 23.14
C ARG A 14 -13.82 10.76 21.66
N ILE A 15 -12.82 11.14 20.90
CA ILE A 15 -12.65 10.69 19.53
C ILE A 15 -12.26 9.21 19.57
N VAL A 16 -13.21 8.33 19.24
CA VAL A 16 -12.97 6.88 19.15
C VAL A 16 -12.16 6.59 17.88
N GLU A 17 -11.05 5.85 18.03
CA GLU A 17 -10.24 5.41 16.90
C GLU A 17 -10.98 4.34 16.08
N ILE A 18 -10.93 4.47 14.75
CA ILE A 18 -11.50 3.51 13.82
C ILE A 18 -10.56 2.31 13.73
N THR A 19 -11.10 1.12 14.00
CA THR A 19 -10.37 -0.15 13.93
C THR A 19 -10.92 -1.06 12.83
N GLY A 20 -10.12 -2.03 12.38
CA GLY A 20 -10.60 -3.04 11.42
C GLY A 20 -10.63 -2.58 9.96
N LEU A 21 -9.90 -1.50 9.64
CA LEU A 21 -9.71 -1.04 8.28
C LEU A 21 -9.09 -2.14 7.38
N PRO A 22 -9.50 -2.24 6.10
CA PRO A 22 -9.10 -3.34 5.21
C PRO A 22 -7.61 -3.32 4.84
N GLU A 23 -7.08 -4.50 4.50
CA GLU A 23 -5.72 -4.65 3.98
C GLU A 23 -5.53 -3.97 2.61
N VAL A 24 -4.32 -3.46 2.37
CA VAL A 24 -3.94 -2.91 1.07
C VAL A 24 -3.66 -4.05 0.08
N GLY A 25 -4.37 -4.02 -1.04
CA GLY A 25 -4.17 -4.93 -2.17
C GLY A 25 -2.98 -4.53 -3.03
N PHE A 26 -2.27 -5.53 -3.56
CA PHE A 26 -1.17 -5.38 -4.52
C PHE A 26 -1.54 -6.12 -5.81
N PRO A 27 -2.32 -5.50 -6.73
CA PRO A 27 -2.91 -6.19 -7.88
C PRO A 27 -1.88 -6.80 -8.86
N TYR A 28 -0.66 -6.26 -8.90
CA TYR A 28 0.43 -6.77 -9.75
C TYR A 28 1.52 -7.50 -8.99
N ARG A 29 1.21 -7.96 -7.77
CA ARG A 29 2.11 -8.86 -7.05
C ARG A 29 2.37 -10.12 -7.87
N PHE A 30 3.59 -10.61 -7.78
CA PHE A 30 3.93 -11.95 -8.23
C PHE A 30 3.16 -13.00 -7.42
N VAL A 31 2.57 -13.96 -8.12
CA VAL A 31 1.91 -15.11 -7.52
C VAL A 31 2.70 -16.36 -7.93
N PRO A 32 3.38 -17.03 -6.98
CA PRO A 32 4.07 -18.28 -7.27
C PRO A 32 3.11 -19.36 -7.81
N PRO A 33 3.61 -20.39 -8.52
CA PRO A 33 2.78 -21.50 -9.00
C PRO A 33 2.02 -22.25 -7.90
N ALA A 34 2.54 -22.23 -6.67
CA ALA A 34 1.90 -22.82 -5.49
C ALA A 34 0.71 -22.00 -4.94
N GLY A 35 0.42 -20.83 -5.52
CA GLY A 35 -0.64 -19.93 -5.09
C GLY A 35 -0.14 -18.67 -4.37
N PRO A 36 -1.06 -17.82 -3.90
CA PRO A 36 -0.73 -16.57 -3.24
C PRO A 36 -0.03 -16.79 -1.90
N THR A 37 0.94 -15.93 -1.60
CA THR A 37 1.65 -15.92 -0.32
C THR A 37 0.95 -15.02 0.70
N PRO A 38 1.10 -15.27 2.02
CA PRO A 38 0.52 -14.42 3.06
C PRO A 38 0.99 -12.96 2.96
N VAL A 39 2.27 -12.76 2.63
CA VAL A 39 2.83 -11.43 2.36
C VAL A 39 2.93 -11.27 0.83
N PRO A 40 2.33 -10.22 0.23
CA PRO A 40 2.46 -9.93 -1.19
C PRO A 40 3.92 -9.79 -1.63
N ILE A 41 4.26 -10.33 -2.80
CA ILE A 41 5.62 -10.28 -3.34
C ILE A 41 5.63 -9.41 -4.59
N ILE A 42 6.46 -8.36 -4.61
CA ILE A 42 6.84 -7.61 -5.79
C ILE A 42 8.19 -8.14 -6.26
N ASN A 43 8.24 -8.68 -7.48
CA ASN A 43 9.49 -9.05 -8.11
C ASN A 43 9.63 -8.38 -9.48
N CYS A 44 10.64 -8.76 -10.25
CA CYS A 44 10.88 -8.22 -11.58
C CYS A 44 9.67 -8.35 -12.54
N CYS A 45 8.82 -9.35 -12.35
CA CYS A 45 7.61 -9.58 -13.15
C CYS A 45 6.44 -8.69 -12.73
N SER A 46 6.53 -8.09 -11.56
CA SER A 46 5.66 -7.00 -11.14
C SER A 46 6.05 -5.65 -11.75
N LEU A 47 7.17 -5.58 -12.51
CA LEU A 47 7.67 -4.39 -13.21
C LEU A 47 7.82 -3.17 -12.27
N PRO A 48 8.62 -3.28 -11.18
CA PRO A 48 8.66 -2.27 -10.12
C PRO A 48 9.12 -0.88 -10.59
N TRP A 49 9.84 -0.77 -11.71
CA TRP A 49 10.24 0.51 -12.31
C TRP A 49 9.05 1.34 -12.80
N ASN A 50 7.89 0.73 -13.04
CA ASN A 50 6.64 1.43 -13.34
C ASN A 50 5.91 1.93 -12.08
N GLY A 51 6.53 1.79 -10.91
CA GLY A 51 5.91 2.01 -9.61
C GLY A 51 5.12 0.81 -9.12
N ILE A 52 4.96 0.71 -7.80
CA ILE A 52 4.16 -0.35 -7.17
C ILE A 52 2.71 0.12 -7.14
N LYS A 53 1.84 -0.54 -7.92
CA LYS A 53 0.41 -0.29 -7.86
C LYS A 53 -0.18 -0.93 -6.62
N ILE A 54 -0.94 -0.14 -5.86
CA ILE A 54 -1.66 -0.56 -4.68
C ILE A 54 -3.15 -0.25 -4.85
N HIS A 55 -3.97 -0.93 -4.07
CA HIS A 55 -5.41 -0.75 -4.05
C HIS A 55 -5.91 -0.82 -2.61
N ILE A 56 -6.48 0.27 -2.10
CA ILE A 56 -7.15 0.25 -0.81
C ILE A 56 -8.64 -0.02 -1.10
N PRO A 57 -9.21 -1.14 -0.61
CA PRO A 57 -10.63 -1.41 -0.75
C PRO A 57 -11.46 -0.32 -0.06
N PHE A 58 -12.58 0.06 -0.67
CA PHE A 58 -13.53 0.94 0.00
C PHE A 58 -14.24 0.15 1.11
N ASP A 59 -14.19 0.66 2.33
CA ASP A 59 -14.90 0.07 3.46
C ASP A 59 -16.21 0.84 3.70
N PRO A 60 -17.37 0.32 3.26
CA PRO A 60 -18.65 1.02 3.40
C PRO A 60 -19.11 1.21 4.85
N THR A 61 -18.44 0.57 5.82
CA THR A 61 -18.72 0.76 7.25
C THR A 61 -18.03 2.00 7.80
N ASN A 62 -16.81 2.26 7.34
CA ASN A 62 -15.93 3.25 7.94
C ASN A 62 -15.62 4.43 7.02
N MET A 63 -15.74 4.28 5.70
CA MET A 63 -15.40 5.30 4.71
C MET A 63 -16.65 5.92 4.10
N ASP A 64 -16.65 7.24 4.03
CA ASP A 64 -17.69 8.03 3.37
C ASP A 64 -17.09 8.98 2.33
N ALA A 65 -17.90 9.38 1.35
CA ALA A 65 -17.50 10.45 0.44
C ALA A 65 -17.27 11.75 1.23
N GLY A 66 -16.15 12.41 0.98
CA GLY A 66 -15.71 13.60 1.71
C GLY A 66 -14.66 13.35 2.79
N ASP A 67 -14.46 12.09 3.23
CA ASP A 67 -13.35 11.71 4.09
C ASP A 67 -12.00 11.85 3.36
N GLU A 68 -10.90 11.85 4.12
CA GLU A 68 -9.54 11.91 3.58
C GLU A 68 -8.79 10.61 3.85
N VAL A 69 -8.06 10.11 2.86
CA VAL A 69 -7.09 9.02 3.00
C VAL A 69 -5.69 9.57 2.77
N ILE A 70 -4.82 9.42 3.76
CA ILE A 70 -3.40 9.79 3.68
C ILE A 70 -2.61 8.51 3.54
N ILE A 71 -1.78 8.40 2.50
CA ILE A 71 -0.93 7.23 2.26
C ILE A 71 0.50 7.57 2.67
N LYS A 72 1.16 6.62 3.31
CA LYS A 72 2.57 6.66 3.69
C LYS A 72 3.28 5.43 3.15
N TRP A 73 4.54 5.62 2.80
CA TRP A 73 5.44 4.57 2.34
C TRP A 73 6.75 4.58 3.14
N GLN A 74 7.29 3.39 3.38
CA GLN A 74 8.65 3.19 3.87
C GLN A 74 9.21 1.90 3.26
N ALA A 75 10.41 1.96 2.69
CA ALA A 75 11.14 0.75 2.28
C ALA A 75 12.10 0.28 3.37
N TYR A 76 12.42 -1.00 3.35
CA TYR A 76 13.27 -1.66 4.35
C TYR A 76 14.28 -2.58 3.66
N GLU A 77 15.47 -2.69 4.26
CA GLU A 77 16.55 -3.56 3.78
C GLU A 77 16.21 -5.05 3.96
N ASP A 78 15.34 -5.37 4.93
CA ASP A 78 14.94 -6.73 5.27
C ASP A 78 13.47 -7.02 4.92
N ARG A 79 13.12 -8.31 4.91
CA ARG A 79 11.77 -8.79 4.57
C ARG A 79 10.74 -8.61 5.68
N ALA A 80 11.16 -8.43 6.93
CA ALA A 80 10.27 -8.28 8.08
C ALA A 80 9.86 -6.81 8.31
N GLY A 81 10.51 -5.87 7.64
CA GLY A 81 10.22 -4.45 7.76
C GLY A 81 10.72 -3.86 9.07
N ILE A 82 11.95 -4.22 9.47
CA ILE A 82 12.58 -3.81 10.74
C ILE A 82 13.63 -2.72 10.51
N SER A 83 14.39 -2.81 9.42
CA SER A 83 15.58 -1.99 9.11
C SER A 83 15.20 -1.02 7.99
N PRO A 84 14.69 0.18 8.32
CA PRO A 84 14.23 1.13 7.31
C PRO A 84 15.40 1.59 6.44
N ILE A 85 15.14 1.75 5.15
CA ILE A 85 16.07 2.44 4.26
C ILE A 85 15.83 3.94 4.43
N ASP A 86 16.85 4.65 4.90
CA ASP A 86 16.81 6.10 5.05
C ASP A 86 16.38 6.78 3.73
N SER A 87 15.72 7.93 3.84
CA SER A 87 15.17 8.73 2.73
C SER A 87 14.01 8.12 1.93
N THR A 88 13.61 6.86 2.21
CA THR A 88 12.46 6.25 1.53
C THR A 88 11.13 6.47 2.24
N TYR A 89 11.13 7.07 3.43
CA TYR A 89 9.89 7.51 4.08
C TYR A 89 9.24 8.60 3.23
N HIS A 90 7.96 8.44 2.92
CA HIS A 90 7.19 9.47 2.25
C HIS A 90 5.73 9.46 2.69
N GLU A 91 5.20 10.64 2.96
CA GLU A 91 3.78 10.88 3.20
C GLU A 91 3.23 11.65 1.99
N PHE A 92 2.27 11.05 1.30
CA PHE A 92 1.66 11.63 0.11
C PHE A 92 0.54 12.59 0.48
N ASP A 93 0.18 13.48 -0.46
CA ASP A 93 -0.94 14.39 -0.29
C ASP A 93 -2.25 13.64 0.02
N PRO A 94 -3.11 14.18 0.90
CA PRO A 94 -4.40 13.56 1.22
C PRO A 94 -5.28 13.39 -0.02
N ILE A 95 -5.83 12.18 -0.15
CA ILE A 95 -6.81 11.86 -1.19
C ILE A 95 -8.20 12.04 -0.60
N LYS A 96 -8.97 12.99 -1.12
CA LYS A 96 -10.37 13.16 -0.75
C LYS A 96 -11.23 12.08 -1.41
N LEU A 97 -11.98 11.33 -0.61
CA LEU A 97 -12.87 10.30 -1.10
C LEU A 97 -14.08 10.91 -1.82
N VAL A 98 -14.47 10.29 -2.91
CA VAL A 98 -15.64 10.62 -3.74
C VAL A 98 -16.52 9.40 -3.90
N GLU A 99 -17.79 9.59 -4.30
CA GLU A 99 -18.74 8.47 -4.46
C GLU A 99 -18.23 7.37 -5.40
N GLY A 100 -17.46 7.72 -6.44
CA GLY A 100 -16.85 6.74 -7.34
C GLY A 100 -15.96 5.71 -6.63
N ASN A 101 -15.35 6.05 -5.50
CA ASN A 101 -14.49 5.15 -4.74
C ASN A 101 -15.26 3.93 -4.19
N LEU A 102 -16.58 4.02 -3.97
CA LEU A 102 -17.42 2.88 -3.55
C LEU A 102 -17.31 1.68 -4.52
N TYR A 103 -17.10 1.96 -5.80
CA TYR A 103 -17.12 0.93 -6.85
C TYR A 103 -15.72 0.44 -7.24
N VAL A 104 -14.71 1.32 -7.14
CA VAL A 104 -13.34 1.04 -7.62
C VAL A 104 -12.30 1.00 -6.50
N GLY A 105 -12.67 1.30 -5.26
CA GLY A 105 -11.74 1.53 -4.17
C GLY A 105 -10.86 2.77 -4.41
N ILE A 106 -9.66 2.75 -3.85
CA ILE A 106 -8.67 3.82 -4.00
C ILE A 106 -7.40 3.23 -4.64
N PRO A 107 -7.27 3.28 -5.98
CA PRO A 107 -6.04 2.89 -6.64
C PRO A 107 -4.96 3.97 -6.42
N PHE A 108 -3.73 3.55 -6.14
CA PHE A 108 -2.59 4.45 -5.98
C PHE A 108 -1.31 3.79 -6.52
N VAL A 109 -0.32 4.60 -6.88
CA VAL A 109 0.97 4.12 -7.37
C VAL A 109 2.06 4.71 -6.49
N ILE A 110 2.83 3.85 -5.82
CA ILE A 110 4.07 4.24 -5.15
C ILE A 110 5.14 4.47 -6.22
N PRO A 111 5.67 5.71 -6.36
CA PRO A 111 6.73 6.00 -7.32
C PRO A 111 7.94 5.10 -7.15
N TYR A 112 8.61 4.78 -8.25
CA TYR A 112 9.80 3.95 -8.20
C TYR A 112 11.02 4.68 -7.66
N ALA A 113 11.37 5.81 -8.30
CA ALA A 113 12.55 6.59 -7.98
C ALA A 113 12.52 7.10 -6.53
N GLY A 114 13.61 6.88 -5.79
CA GLY A 114 13.77 7.32 -4.41
C GLY A 114 12.96 6.53 -3.36
N LEU A 115 11.89 5.81 -3.73
CA LEU A 115 11.03 5.11 -2.76
C LEU A 115 11.09 3.58 -2.86
N VAL A 116 11.14 3.03 -4.07
CA VAL A 116 11.21 1.57 -4.31
C VAL A 116 12.59 1.16 -4.83
N GLU A 117 13.18 2.00 -5.68
CA GLU A 117 14.50 1.79 -6.27
C GLU A 117 15.59 1.46 -5.23
N PRO A 118 15.63 2.10 -4.03
CA PRO A 118 16.68 1.81 -3.04
C PRO A 118 16.66 0.38 -2.49
N VAL A 119 15.62 -0.41 -2.72
CA VAL A 119 15.61 -1.84 -2.36
C VAL A 119 16.48 -2.62 -3.35
N ILE A 120 17.74 -2.87 -3.02
CA ILE A 120 18.70 -3.43 -3.98
C ILE A 120 18.50 -4.94 -4.21
N THR A 121 18.50 -5.78 -3.17
CA THR A 121 18.45 -7.24 -3.35
C THR A 121 17.07 -7.79 -3.00
N VAL A 122 16.83 -8.04 -1.71
CA VAL A 122 15.56 -8.49 -1.18
C VAL A 122 15.27 -7.76 0.11
N GLY A 123 14.27 -6.89 0.07
CA GLY A 123 13.79 -6.14 1.23
C GLY A 123 12.28 -6.18 1.29
N SER A 124 11.70 -5.12 1.83
CA SER A 124 10.25 -4.94 1.89
C SER A 124 9.85 -3.49 1.74
N GLY A 125 8.56 -3.27 1.50
CA GLY A 125 7.93 -1.96 1.58
C GLY A 125 6.69 -2.05 2.46
N ARG A 126 6.45 -1.01 3.25
CA ARG A 126 5.23 -0.88 4.05
C ARG A 126 4.41 0.27 3.51
N VAL A 127 3.17 -0.04 3.16
CA VAL A 127 2.14 0.97 2.91
C VAL A 127 1.38 1.13 4.21
N THR A 128 1.29 2.35 4.70
CA THR A 128 0.39 2.71 5.80
C THR A 128 -0.62 3.69 5.26
N TYR A 129 -1.91 3.49 5.51
CA TYR A 129 -2.90 4.52 5.20
C TYR A 129 -3.68 4.90 6.45
N THR A 130 -3.93 6.21 6.56
CA THR A 130 -4.75 6.80 7.60
C THR A 130 -6.04 7.30 6.98
N LEU A 131 -7.18 6.83 7.49
CA LEU A 131 -8.49 7.40 7.21
C LEU A 131 -8.77 8.52 8.21
N LYS A 132 -9.22 9.67 7.73
CA LYS A 132 -9.59 10.82 8.55
C LYS A 132 -10.97 11.31 8.16
N LYS A 133 -11.87 11.35 9.15
CA LYS A 133 -13.23 11.88 9.01
C LYS A 133 -13.28 13.37 9.31
N ALA A 134 -14.29 14.05 8.76
CA ALA A 134 -14.52 15.48 9.02
C ALA A 134 -14.77 15.79 10.51
N ASN A 135 -15.31 14.84 11.27
CA ASN A 135 -15.54 14.95 12.71
C ASN A 135 -14.28 14.73 13.58
N GLY A 136 -13.13 14.51 12.95
CA GLY A 136 -11.85 14.28 13.63
C GLY A 136 -11.54 12.81 13.95
N GLN A 137 -12.47 11.87 13.74
CA GLN A 137 -12.17 10.44 13.88
C GLN A 137 -11.10 10.01 12.88
N ARG A 138 -10.23 9.11 13.35
CA ARG A 138 -9.14 8.58 12.54
C ARG A 138 -8.99 7.08 12.76
N GLY A 139 -8.53 6.39 11.73
CA GLY A 139 -8.06 5.01 11.80
C GLY A 139 -6.83 4.83 10.92
N GLU A 140 -6.00 3.84 11.24
CA GLU A 140 -4.79 3.55 10.48
C GLU A 140 -4.67 2.05 10.23
N HIS A 141 -4.18 1.69 9.05
CA HIS A 141 -3.84 0.32 8.71
C HIS A 141 -2.51 0.28 7.96
N SER A 142 -1.75 -0.80 8.17
CA SER A 142 -0.45 -1.00 7.50
C SER A 142 -0.37 -2.39 6.88
N THR A 143 0.12 -2.46 5.65
CA THR A 143 0.37 -3.72 4.95
C THR A 143 1.81 -3.77 4.45
N LEU A 144 2.49 -4.88 4.70
CA LEU A 144 3.85 -5.14 4.27
C LEU A 144 3.84 -5.88 2.92
N THR A 145 4.78 -5.57 2.03
CA THR A 145 5.07 -6.35 0.83
C THR A 145 6.56 -6.66 0.75
N ILE A 146 6.92 -7.88 0.33
CA ILE A 146 8.30 -8.24 0.03
C ILE A 146 8.65 -7.68 -1.34
N ILE A 147 9.82 -7.05 -1.47
CA ILE A 147 10.31 -6.50 -2.72
C ILE A 147 11.63 -7.17 -3.05
N THR A 148 11.73 -7.76 -4.23
CA THR A 148 13.00 -8.26 -4.79
C THR A 148 13.22 -7.71 -6.18
N ARG A 149 14.43 -7.20 -6.40
CA ARG A 149 14.86 -6.72 -7.73
C ARG A 149 15.86 -7.66 -8.38
N MET A 150 16.09 -8.84 -7.81
CA MET A 150 17.04 -9.80 -8.37
C MET A 150 16.48 -10.52 -9.61
N ALA A 151 17.20 -10.44 -10.72
CA ALA A 151 17.01 -11.23 -11.93
C ALA A 151 18.30 -11.98 -12.26
N GLY A 152 18.40 -13.24 -11.85
CA GLY A 152 19.64 -14.01 -11.94
C GLY A 152 20.71 -13.44 -11.01
N THR A 153 21.86 -13.03 -11.57
CA THR A 153 22.96 -12.40 -10.82
C THR A 153 22.90 -10.87 -10.82
N GLY A 154 21.96 -10.26 -11.55
CA GLY A 154 21.83 -8.82 -11.69
C GLY A 154 20.51 -8.28 -11.12
N LEU A 155 20.37 -6.95 -11.17
CA LEU A 155 19.12 -6.28 -10.82
C LEU A 155 18.25 -6.09 -12.05
N CYS A 156 16.94 -6.31 -11.90
CA CYS A 156 16.00 -5.94 -12.94
C CYS A 156 15.77 -4.43 -12.99
N SER A 157 15.56 -3.99 -14.21
CA SER A 157 15.27 -2.61 -14.62
C SER A 157 14.40 -2.65 -15.87
N GLU A 158 13.93 -1.50 -16.32
CA GLU A 158 13.20 -1.40 -17.58
C GLU A 158 13.96 -2.00 -18.77
N SER A 159 15.26 -1.73 -18.86
CA SER A 159 16.12 -2.26 -19.94
C SER A 159 16.48 -3.74 -19.76
N PHE A 160 16.40 -4.25 -18.54
CA PHE A 160 16.74 -5.64 -18.19
C PHE A 160 15.66 -6.22 -17.26
N PRO A 161 14.46 -6.52 -17.76
CA PRO A 161 13.33 -6.88 -16.91
C PRO A 161 13.44 -8.25 -16.24
N GLY A 162 14.46 -9.05 -16.59
CA GLY A 162 14.57 -10.45 -16.17
C GLY A 162 13.65 -11.38 -16.95
N VAL A 163 13.68 -12.69 -16.62
CA VAL A 163 12.82 -13.71 -17.25
C VAL A 163 11.62 -13.96 -16.37
N CYS A 164 10.44 -13.64 -16.87
CA CYS A 164 9.16 -13.81 -16.18
C CYS A 164 8.36 -15.04 -16.64
N ASN A 165 8.84 -15.71 -17.68
CA ASN A 165 8.25 -16.92 -18.22
C ASN A 165 9.11 -18.13 -17.85
N ALA A 166 8.93 -18.61 -16.64
CA ALA A 166 8.99 -20.04 -16.39
C ALA A 166 7.64 -20.39 -15.76
N PHE A 167 6.89 -21.29 -16.40
CA PHE A 167 5.54 -21.75 -16.03
C PHE A 167 4.34 -20.96 -16.56
N VAL A 168 4.39 -20.55 -17.84
CA VAL A 168 3.22 -20.78 -18.70
C VAL A 168 3.61 -21.95 -19.58
N GLY A 169 2.87 -23.05 -19.47
CA GLY A 169 3.10 -24.22 -20.29
C GLY A 169 2.83 -23.90 -21.76
N ASP A 170 3.89 -23.62 -22.53
CA ASP A 170 3.82 -23.73 -23.98
C ASP A 170 3.97 -25.20 -24.35
N GLY A 171 2.83 -25.90 -24.29
CA GLY A 171 2.56 -26.96 -25.23
C GLY A 171 2.38 -26.36 -26.61
N SER A 172 3.47 -26.29 -27.38
CA SER A 172 3.45 -26.34 -28.84
C SER A 172 4.82 -26.92 -29.27
N GLY A 173 4.92 -28.09 -29.88
CA GLY A 173 4.16 -28.51 -31.03
C GLY A 173 4.71 -27.83 -32.28
N SER A 174 5.92 -28.18 -32.71
CA SER A 174 6.32 -27.96 -34.10
C SER A 174 7.35 -29.02 -34.54
N THR A 175 6.87 -29.83 -35.49
CA THR A 175 7.57 -30.71 -36.42
C THR A 175 8.81 -30.05 -37.03
N ILE A 176 9.95 -30.75 -37.08
CA ILE A 176 10.49 -31.48 -38.26
C ILE A 176 11.19 -32.73 -37.74
#